data_AF-A0A9D5PWS5-F1
#
_entry.id   AF-A0A9D5PWS5-F1
#
_cell.length_a   1.000
_cell.length_b   1.000
_cell.length_c   1.000
_cell.angle_alpha   90.00
_cell.angle_beta   90.00
_cell.angle_gamma   90.00
#
_symmetry.space_group_name_H-M   'P 1'
#
loop_
_entity.id
_entity.type
_entity.pdbx_description
1 polymer ?
#
loop_
_entity_poly.entity_id
_entity_poly.type
_entity_poly.pdbx_seq_one_letter_code
_entity_poly.pdbx_strand_id
1 'polypeptide(L)'
;MEENEALSKGVCPNRDFEELFEEYILFCYKVDEDDTCSQDKKSAKKPKRRFPNMAGFCRYIGISEGEYERLSGEFPEAFDKIKMSLEDEALNADVSPTIISAYMKKRLGYEKSAVSEVCDGQLKIVFEHDILEDGI
;
A
#
# COMPACT_ATOMS: atom_id res chain seq x y z
N MET A 1 -23.15 -6.74 12.92
CA MET A 1 -23.37 -5.38 12.36
C MET A 1 -23.29 -4.30 13.45
N GLU A 2 -22.70 -4.58 14.61
CA GLU A 2 -22.52 -3.58 15.70
C GLU A 2 -21.09 -3.02 15.77
N GLU A 3 -20.09 -3.70 15.20
CA GLU A 3 -18.67 -3.32 15.33
C GLU A 3 -18.31 -2.05 14.53
N ASN A 4 -18.96 -1.80 13.38
CA ASN A 4 -18.72 -0.61 12.57
C ASN A 4 -19.29 0.68 13.19
N GLU A 5 -20.31 0.58 14.05
CA GLU A 5 -20.97 1.77 14.63
C GLU A 5 -20.09 2.46 15.69
N ALA A 6 -19.29 1.69 16.43
CA ALA A 6 -18.35 2.25 17.41
C ALA A 6 -17.11 2.88 16.75
N LEU A 7 -16.71 2.37 15.59
CA LEU A 7 -15.59 2.87 14.77
C LEU A 7 -15.85 4.30 14.25
N SER A 8 -17.12 4.61 13.97
CA SER A 8 -17.58 5.95 13.56
C SER A 8 -17.40 7.01 14.66
N LYS A 9 -17.58 6.66 15.95
CA LYS A 9 -17.65 7.65 17.05
C LYS A 9 -16.33 8.37 17.35
N GLY A 10 -15.19 7.81 16.92
CA GLY A 10 -13.87 8.40 17.16
C GLY A 10 -13.33 9.28 16.02
N VAL A 11 -13.78 9.07 14.77
CA VAL A 11 -13.14 9.66 13.58
C VAL A 11 -14.14 10.45 12.71
N CYS A 12 -15.41 10.04 12.67
CA CYS A 12 -16.51 10.74 12.00
C CYS A 12 -17.83 10.16 12.54
N PRO A 13 -18.52 10.81 13.52
CA PRO A 13 -19.54 10.19 14.36
C PRO A 13 -20.82 9.69 13.66
N ASN A 14 -20.87 9.70 12.32
CA ASN A 14 -22.01 9.27 11.52
C ASN A 14 -21.62 8.54 10.22
N ARG A 15 -20.38 8.05 10.06
CA ARG A 15 -19.95 7.36 8.82
C ARG A 15 -19.37 5.98 9.11
N ASP A 16 -19.77 5.00 8.30
CA ASP A 16 -19.23 3.65 8.36
C ASP A 16 -17.76 3.65 7.90
N PHE A 17 -16.92 2.87 8.57
CA PHE A 17 -15.50 2.76 8.26
C PHE A 17 -15.26 2.03 6.94
N GLU A 18 -16.15 1.11 6.56
CA GLU A 18 -16.14 0.47 5.24
C GLU A 18 -16.46 1.49 4.14
N GLU A 19 -17.45 2.37 4.34
CA GLU A 19 -17.75 3.46 3.40
C GLU A 19 -16.57 4.42 3.24
N LEU A 20 -15.91 4.80 4.33
CA LEU A 20 -14.71 5.64 4.29
C LEU A 20 -13.57 4.98 3.51
N PHE A 21 -13.42 3.66 3.65
CA PHE A 21 -12.44 2.88 2.90
C PHE A 21 -12.76 2.87 1.40
N GLU A 22 -14.00 2.59 1.01
CA GLU A 22 -14.41 2.61 -0.40
C GLU A 22 -14.24 4.00 -1.03
N GLU A 23 -14.58 5.06 -0.29
CA GLU A 23 -14.33 6.45 -0.73
C GLU A 23 -12.84 6.72 -0.95
N TYR A 24 -11.98 6.22 -0.06
CA TYR A 24 -10.54 6.36 -0.20
C TYR A 24 -10.00 5.60 -1.43
N ILE A 25 -10.50 4.39 -1.70
CA ILE A 25 -10.13 3.63 -2.90
C ILE A 25 -10.54 4.40 -4.16
N LEU A 26 -11.78 4.88 -4.22
CA LEU A 26 -12.26 5.73 -5.32
C LEU A 26 -11.43 7.00 -5.47
N PHE A 27 -11.05 7.62 -4.35
CA PHE A 27 -10.15 8.78 -4.33
C PHE A 27 -8.75 8.46 -4.89
N CYS A 28 -8.26 7.23 -4.72
CA CYS A 28 -6.99 6.80 -5.31
C CYS A 28 -7.09 6.56 -6.82
N TYR A 29 -8.26 6.10 -7.28
CA TYR A 29 -8.57 5.87 -8.70
C TYR A 29 -8.92 7.13 -9.48
N LYS A 30 -9.35 8.20 -8.81
CA LYS A 30 -9.55 9.51 -9.43
C LYS A 30 -8.25 9.97 -10.07
N VAL A 31 -8.32 10.22 -11.38
CA VAL A 31 -7.24 10.81 -12.15
C VAL A 31 -7.30 12.32 -11.93
N ASP A 32 -6.22 12.91 -11.43
CA ASP A 32 -6.08 14.35 -11.45
C ASP A 32 -5.96 14.79 -12.93
N GLU A 33 -6.99 15.44 -13.48
CA GLU A 33 -7.00 15.92 -14.88
C GLU A 33 -6.11 17.15 -15.10
N ASP A 34 -5.55 17.73 -14.04
CA ASP A 34 -4.78 18.97 -14.09
C ASP A 34 -3.29 18.74 -13.88
N ASP A 35 -2.56 18.64 -15.00
CA ASP A 35 -1.13 18.94 -15.07
C ASP A 35 -0.84 19.74 -16.36
N THR A 36 -1.75 20.66 -16.73
CA THR A 36 -1.55 21.63 -17.83
C THR A 36 -0.78 22.86 -17.35
N CYS A 37 0.42 22.67 -16.78
CA CYS A 37 1.36 23.77 -16.66
C CYS A 37 2.82 23.28 -16.67
N SER A 38 3.30 22.89 -17.85
CA SER A 38 4.68 23.15 -18.30
C SER A 38 4.82 22.67 -19.73
N GLN A 39 4.91 23.63 -20.64
CA GLN A 39 5.33 23.42 -22.02
C GLN A 39 6.77 22.91 -21.99
N ASP A 40 6.98 21.62 -22.30
CA ASP A 40 8.00 21.17 -23.26
C ASP A 40 8.09 19.63 -23.34
N LYS A 41 8.01 19.13 -24.59
CA LYS A 41 8.47 17.83 -25.12
C LYS A 41 7.82 16.52 -24.61
N LYS A 42 6.84 16.08 -25.41
CA LYS A 42 6.56 14.69 -25.88
C LYS A 42 6.95 13.53 -24.95
N SER A 43 6.11 13.26 -23.97
CA SER A 43 5.67 11.90 -23.65
C SER A 43 4.23 12.00 -23.16
N ALA A 44 3.33 11.16 -23.67
CA ALA A 44 1.97 11.10 -23.14
C ALA A 44 2.09 10.61 -21.69
N LYS A 45 2.09 11.54 -20.72
CA LYS A 45 2.11 11.19 -19.30
C LYS A 45 0.82 10.40 -19.05
N LYS A 46 0.95 9.12 -18.71
CA LYS A 46 -0.18 8.32 -18.23
C LYS A 46 -0.82 9.05 -17.05
N PRO A 47 -2.16 8.95 -16.90
CA PRO A 47 -2.85 9.50 -15.75
C PRO A 47 -2.20 8.97 -14.45
N LYS A 48 -1.72 9.87 -13.59
CA LYS A 48 -1.10 9.49 -12.32
C LYS A 48 -2.20 9.16 -11.33
N ARG A 49 -2.41 7.86 -11.09
CA ARG A 49 -3.25 7.38 -9.98
C ARG A 49 -2.46 7.42 -8.67
N ARG A 50 -3.16 7.61 -7.55
CA ARG A 50 -2.52 7.59 -6.23
C ARG A 50 -2.29 6.14 -5.81
N PHE A 51 -1.21 5.89 -5.09
CA PHE A 51 -0.87 4.56 -4.61
C PHE A 51 -1.61 4.28 -3.29
N PRO A 52 -2.57 3.33 -3.25
CA PRO A 52 -3.34 3.03 -2.05
C PRO A 52 -2.44 2.37 -1.00
N ASN A 53 -2.50 2.86 0.24
CA ASN A 53 -1.80 2.25 1.38
C ASN A 53 -2.38 2.77 2.71
N MET A 54 -2.01 2.12 3.81
CA MET A 54 -2.56 2.43 5.14
C MET A 54 -2.26 3.86 5.60
N ALA A 55 -1.04 4.35 5.37
CA ALA A 55 -0.68 5.72 5.76
C ALA A 55 -1.50 6.77 4.98
N GLY A 56 -1.75 6.52 3.69
CA GLY A 56 -2.61 7.33 2.85
C GLY A 56 -4.06 7.33 3.32
N PHE A 57 -4.58 6.17 3.70
CA PHE A 57 -5.93 6.04 4.28
C PHE A 57 -6.05 6.82 5.59
N CYS A 58 -5.11 6.63 6.54
CA CYS A 58 -5.10 7.35 7.82
C CYS A 58 -5.07 8.87 7.62
N ARG A 59 -4.25 9.34 6.67
CA ARG A 59 -4.19 10.75 6.30
C ARG A 59 -5.50 11.25 5.67
N TYR A 60 -6.17 10.43 4.86
CA TYR A 60 -7.43 10.77 4.20
C TYR A 60 -8.56 10.98 5.21
N ILE A 61 -8.69 10.08 6.19
CA ILE A 61 -9.70 10.18 7.26
C ILE A 61 -9.29 11.14 8.38
N GLY A 62 -8.06 11.68 8.34
CA GLY A 62 -7.58 12.70 9.27
C GLY A 62 -7.19 12.19 10.65
N ILE A 63 -6.81 10.91 10.79
CA ILE A 63 -6.36 10.35 12.07
C ILE A 63 -4.85 10.45 12.25
N SER A 64 -4.43 10.67 13.49
CA SER A 64 -3.04 10.59 13.92
C SER A 64 -2.59 9.14 14.13
N GLU A 65 -1.27 8.94 14.25
CA GLU A 65 -0.68 7.62 14.54
C GLU A 65 -1.16 7.04 15.88
N GLY A 66 -1.30 7.87 16.92
CA GLY A 66 -1.81 7.40 18.22
C GLY A 66 -3.29 6.97 18.16
N GLU A 67 -4.10 7.64 17.33
CA GLU A 67 -5.48 7.23 17.10
C GLU A 67 -5.57 5.95 16.28
N TYR A 68 -4.68 5.79 15.30
CA TYR A 68 -4.54 4.55 14.54
C TYR A 68 -4.22 3.38 15.47
N GLU A 69 -3.21 3.52 16.34
CA GLU A 69 -2.83 2.47 17.29
C GLU A 69 -4.00 2.10 18.20
N ARG A 70 -4.69 3.09 18.76
CA ARG A 70 -5.86 2.87 19.61
C ARG A 70 -6.98 2.13 18.87
N LEU A 71 -7.38 2.61 17.69
CA LEU A 71 -8.47 2.02 16.90
C LEU A 71 -8.11 0.63 16.38
N SER A 72 -6.84 0.41 16.02
CA SER A 72 -6.36 -0.91 15.59
C SER A 72 -6.36 -1.93 16.72
N GLY A 73 -6.20 -1.49 17.97
CA GLY A 73 -6.34 -2.35 19.16
C GLY A 73 -7.80 -2.60 19.55
N GLU A 74 -8.67 -1.60 19.38
CA GLU A 74 -10.11 -1.73 19.68
C GLU A 74 -10.86 -2.56 18.63
N PHE A 75 -10.44 -2.49 17.36
CA PHE A 75 -11.13 -3.12 16.23
C PHE A 75 -10.15 -3.86 15.29
N PRO A 76 -9.43 -4.87 15.80
CA PRO A 76 -8.37 -5.53 15.05
C PRO A 76 -8.87 -6.18 13.75
N GLU A 77 -10.04 -6.82 13.76
CA GLU A 77 -10.59 -7.50 12.58
C GLU A 77 -10.92 -6.54 11.44
N ALA A 78 -11.49 -5.37 11.75
CA ALA A 78 -11.80 -4.35 10.74
C ALA A 78 -10.51 -3.79 10.13
N PHE A 79 -9.51 -3.50 10.96
CA PHE A 79 -8.21 -3.01 10.49
C PHE A 79 -7.47 -4.05 9.66
N ASP A 80 -7.54 -5.33 10.02
CA ASP A 80 -6.88 -6.39 9.26
C ASP A 80 -7.54 -6.61 7.90
N LYS A 81 -8.87 -6.57 7.82
CA LYS A 81 -9.59 -6.56 6.52
C LYS A 81 -9.12 -5.40 5.63
N ILE A 82 -9.05 -4.19 6.18
CA ILE A 82 -8.60 -3.01 5.43
C ILE A 82 -7.14 -3.14 5.00
N LYS A 83 -6.26 -3.66 5.86
CA LYS A 83 -4.85 -3.91 5.49
C LYS A 83 -4.75 -4.90 4.33
N MET A 84 -5.56 -5.96 4.33
CA MET A 84 -5.60 -6.95 3.25
C MET A 84 -6.12 -6.34 1.95
N SER A 85 -7.21 -5.58 2.01
CA SER A 85 -7.78 -4.91 0.83
C SER A 85 -6.82 -3.86 0.26
N LEU A 86 -6.22 -3.01 1.10
CA LEU A 86 -5.22 -2.03 0.67
C LEU A 86 -3.97 -2.68 0.05
N GLU A 87 -3.59 -3.85 0.54
CA GLU A 87 -2.48 -4.61 -0.03
C GLU A 87 -2.81 -5.13 -1.42
N ASP A 88 -3.99 -5.71 -1.61
CA ASP A 88 -4.43 -6.19 -2.91
C ASP A 88 -4.53 -5.03 -3.91
N GLU A 89 -5.12 -3.91 -3.50
CA GLU A 89 -5.21 -2.69 -4.32
C GLU A 89 -3.83 -2.11 -4.65
N ALA A 90 -2.88 -2.17 -3.70
CA ALA A 90 -1.49 -1.73 -3.93
C ALA A 90 -0.75 -2.64 -4.93
N LEU A 91 -0.99 -3.95 -4.88
CA LEU A 91 -0.42 -4.93 -5.82
C LEU A 91 -0.99 -4.76 -7.23
N ASN A 92 -2.25 -4.39 -7.34
CA ASN A 92 -2.95 -4.20 -8.61
C ASN A 92 -2.87 -2.76 -9.15
N ALA A 93 -2.18 -1.84 -8.45
CA ALA A 93 -1.99 -0.48 -8.90
C ALA A 93 -1.08 -0.42 -10.15
N ASP A 94 -1.44 0.45 -11.12
CA ASP A 94 -0.61 0.73 -12.33
C ASP A 94 0.61 1.61 -11.96
N VAL A 95 1.47 1.07 -11.09
CA VAL A 95 2.75 1.66 -10.69
C VAL A 95 3.90 0.77 -11.13
N SER A 96 5.12 1.32 -11.17
CA SER A 96 6.27 0.54 -11.61
C SER A 96 6.50 -0.69 -10.70
N PRO A 97 6.89 -1.86 -11.26
CA PRO A 97 7.19 -3.06 -10.47
C PRO A 97 8.23 -2.83 -9.36
N THR A 98 9.15 -1.88 -9.55
CA THR A 98 10.14 -1.47 -8.54
C THR A 98 9.48 -0.87 -7.29
N ILE A 99 8.44 -0.05 -7.45
CA ILE A 99 7.69 0.54 -6.33
C ILE A 99 6.94 -0.55 -5.57
N ILE A 100 6.27 -1.45 -6.30
CA ILE A 100 5.57 -2.60 -5.71
C ILE A 100 6.56 -3.48 -4.93
N SER A 101 7.71 -3.77 -5.52
CA SER A 101 8.77 -4.57 -4.89
C SER A 101 9.33 -3.89 -3.63
N ALA A 102 9.56 -2.58 -3.66
CA ALA A 102 10.03 -1.83 -2.49
C ALA A 102 8.97 -1.80 -1.37
N TYR A 103 7.70 -1.61 -1.72
CA TYR A 103 6.58 -1.66 -0.78
C TYR A 103 6.46 -3.03 -0.11
N MET A 104 6.52 -4.11 -0.90
CA MET A 104 6.46 -5.49 -0.41
C MET A 104 7.66 -5.86 0.46
N LYS A 105 8.88 -5.44 0.08
CA LYS A 105 10.09 -5.68 0.88
C LYS A 105 9.98 -5.07 2.28
N LYS A 106 9.51 -3.82 2.36
CA LYS A 106 9.32 -3.11 3.63
C LYS A 106 8.22 -3.76 4.47
N ARG A 107 7.13 -4.21 3.84
CA ARG A 107 5.97 -4.81 4.54
C ARG A 107 6.23 -6.23 5.03
N LEU A 108 6.86 -7.06 4.21
CA LEU A 108 7.13 -8.48 4.51
C LEU A 108 8.44 -8.67 5.30
N GLY A 109 9.16 -7.60 5.63
CA GLY A 109 10.38 -7.67 6.43
C GLY A 109 11.57 -8.31 5.73
N TYR A 110 11.56 -8.37 4.39
CA TYR A 110 12.69 -8.87 3.58
C TYR A 110 13.92 -7.94 3.60
N GLU A 111 14.00 -6.98 4.52
CA GLU A 111 15.19 -6.15 4.73
C GLU A 111 16.36 -6.93 5.37
N LYS A 112 16.14 -8.15 5.86
CA LYS A 112 17.20 -8.99 6.41
C LYS A 112 17.58 -10.14 5.48
N SER A 113 18.88 -10.22 5.21
CA SER A 113 19.59 -11.20 4.37
C SER A 113 19.70 -10.87 2.88
N ALA A 114 20.08 -9.64 2.54
CA ALA A 114 21.05 -9.49 1.47
C ALA A 114 22.44 -9.53 2.09
N VAL A 115 23.09 -10.71 2.09
CA VAL A 115 24.55 -10.76 2.03
C VAL A 115 24.92 -10.21 0.66
N SER A 116 24.86 -8.88 0.53
CA SER A 116 25.16 -8.19 -0.72
C SER A 116 26.68 -7.99 -0.73
N GLU A 117 27.41 -9.00 -1.21
CA GLU A 117 28.75 -8.76 -1.73
C GLU A 117 28.58 -7.90 -2.99
N VAL A 118 28.75 -6.59 -2.80
CA VAL A 118 28.85 -5.64 -3.89
C VAL A 118 30.22 -5.82 -4.53
N CYS A 119 30.28 -6.60 -5.60
CA CYS A 119 31.41 -6.59 -6.53
C CYS A 119 30.98 -5.81 -7.79
N ASP A 120 31.55 -4.63 -7.99
CA ASP A 120 31.57 -3.85 -9.24
C ASP A 120 30.22 -3.58 -9.95
N GLY A 121 29.25 -3.02 -9.21
CA GLY A 121 28.17 -2.22 -9.82
C GLY A 121 27.18 -2.96 -10.73
N GLN A 122 27.22 -4.29 -10.79
CA GLN A 122 26.23 -5.11 -11.45
C GLN A 122 25.44 -5.91 -10.41
N LEU A 123 24.12 -5.70 -10.39
CA LEU A 123 23.19 -6.47 -9.57
C LEU A 123 23.20 -7.93 -10.06
N LYS A 124 24.02 -8.78 -9.44
CA LYS A 124 24.02 -10.22 -9.70
C LYS A 124 22.94 -10.87 -8.83
N ILE A 125 21.80 -11.18 -9.44
CA ILE A 125 20.77 -11.99 -8.81
C ILE A 125 21.26 -13.44 -8.85
N VAL A 126 21.60 -14.00 -7.67
CA VAL A 126 21.92 -15.42 -7.52
C VAL A 126 20.65 -16.10 -7.02
N PHE A 127 20.06 -16.96 -7.86
CA PHE A 127 19.03 -17.89 -7.42
C PHE A 127 19.74 -19.16 -6.94
N GLU A 128 19.85 -19.35 -5.63
CA GLU A 128 20.15 -20.66 -5.07
C GLU A 128 18.91 -21.53 -5.22
N HIS A 129 18.90 -22.36 -6.26
CA HIS A 129 18.00 -23.49 -6.33
C HIS A 129 18.65 -24.63 -5.54
N ASP A 130 18.14 -24.89 -4.33
CA ASP A 130 18.34 -26.16 -3.65
C ASP A 130 17.70 -27.26 -4.49
N ILE A 131 18.45 -27.81 -5.44
CA ILE A 131 18.11 -29.08 -6.08
C ILE A 131 18.56 -30.17 -5.12
N LEU A 132 17.81 -30.35 -4.04
CA LEU A 132 17.98 -31.49 -3.15
C LEU A 132 17.39 -32.72 -3.84
N GLU A 133 18.31 -33.59 -4.24
CA GLU A 133 18.15 -35.02 -4.53
C GLU A 133 17.43 -35.38 -5.85
N ASP A 134 18.25 -35.63 -6.88
CA ASP A 134 17.93 -36.66 -7.87
C ASP A 134 17.68 -37.98 -7.12
N GLY A 135 16.43 -38.45 -7.19
CA GLY A 135 16.06 -39.79 -6.75
C GLY A 135 16.81 -40.84 -7.58
N ILE A 136 17.45 -41.76 -6.88
CA ILE A 136 18.17 -42.94 -7.38
C ILE A 136 17.25 -43.84 -8.22
#